data_AF-A0A445EW36-F1
#
_entry.id   AF-A0A445EW36-F1
#
_cell.length_a   1.000
_cell.length_b   1.000
_cell.length_c   1.000
_cell.angle_alpha   90.00
_cell.angle_beta   90.00
_cell.angle_gamma   90.00
#
_symmetry.space_group_name_H-M   'P 1'
#
loop_
_entity.id
_entity.type
_entity.pdbx_description
1 polymer ?
#
loop_
_entity_poly.entity_id
_entity_poly.type
_entity_poly.pdbx_seq_one_letter_code
_entity_poly.pdbx_strand_id
1 'polypeptide(L)'
;MEDDCLYKNPKAPIEARVKDLLSRMTLQEKIGQMTQIERSFATPFALSHFSIGSILNSGGSIPFENARSSDWADMIDGFQKSALKSRLGIPIIYGLDAVHGNNNVYGATIFPHNVGLGATRDADIAERIGAATALEVRASGAHYTFAPCVAVCKDPRWGRCYESYGEDTEIVRKMTSIVSGLQGKPPEGHEHGYPFVAGRNNVVACAKHFVGDGGTSKGENEGNTILSYEELERIHMAPYLDCISQGVSTVMASYSSWNGRKLHADRFLLTKILKERLGFKGFLISDWEGLDRLCHPHGSNYPYCIKSAVNAGIDMVMVGLQFEPFIEDLTSLVKSGEVPISRIDDAVERILRVKFAAGLFEFPFSDRSLLDTVGCKQHRDLAREAVRKSLVLLKNGKDISKPFLPLDRKAKRILVAGTHADDLGFQCGGWTKTWYGCSGRITIGTTILDAVKATVGAETEVIYEKVPSKDTINSSEFSFAIVAVGEPPYAESLGDNSELKIPFNGPDIISLVAEQIPTLVILISGRPLLLEPQLLEKIDALVAAWLPGSEALGIADVIFGDHDFKGQLPVTWIRSVEQLDQPTNRVSSQEPLFPLGFGLTYK
;
A
#
# COMPACT_ATOMS: atom_id res chain seq x y z
N MET A 1 -9.05 32.06 37.77
CA MET A 1 -9.88 31.90 36.58
C MET A 1 -9.10 30.97 35.68
N GLU A 2 -9.52 29.72 35.54
CA GLU A 2 -8.94 28.84 34.51
C GLU A 2 -9.21 29.53 33.18
N ASP A 3 -8.16 30.01 32.52
CA ASP A 3 -8.26 30.55 31.16
C ASP A 3 -8.96 29.50 30.30
N ASP A 4 -10.14 29.84 29.78
CA ASP A 4 -10.93 28.98 28.90
C ASP A 4 -10.18 28.82 27.58
N CYS A 5 -9.26 27.86 27.52
CA CYS A 5 -8.45 27.56 26.34
C CYS A 5 -9.35 27.08 25.21
N LEU A 6 -9.65 27.96 24.24
CA LEU A 6 -10.56 27.69 23.12
C LEU A 6 -10.20 26.40 22.36
N TYR A 7 -8.91 26.09 22.21
CA TYR A 7 -8.47 24.87 21.53
C TYR A 7 -8.94 23.56 22.20
N LYS A 8 -9.29 23.61 23.50
CA LYS A 8 -9.84 22.46 24.24
C LYS A 8 -11.36 22.35 24.14
N ASN A 9 -12.05 23.36 23.59
CA ASN A 9 -13.50 23.32 23.41
C ASN A 9 -13.87 22.52 22.15
N PRO A 10 -14.48 21.32 22.26
CA PRO A 10 -14.81 20.48 21.11
C PRO A 10 -15.91 21.07 20.23
N LYS A 11 -16.67 22.06 20.71
CA LYS A 11 -17.73 22.73 19.97
C LYS A 11 -17.22 23.93 19.15
N ALA A 12 -15.98 24.36 19.36
CA ALA A 12 -15.40 25.46 18.61
C ALA A 12 -15.00 25.02 17.20
N PRO A 13 -15.10 25.90 16.18
CA PRO A 13 -14.65 25.58 14.82
C PRO A 13 -13.16 25.17 14.79
N ILE A 14 -12.81 24.21 13.95
CA ILE A 14 -11.43 23.67 13.84
C ILE A 14 -10.41 24.79 13.67
N GLU A 15 -10.63 25.71 12.72
CA GLU A 15 -9.67 26.80 12.45
C GLU A 15 -9.49 27.74 13.64
N ALA A 16 -10.54 27.95 14.45
CA ALA A 16 -10.44 28.76 15.66
C ALA A 16 -9.59 28.04 16.73
N ARG A 17 -9.74 26.71 16.86
CA ARG A 17 -8.93 25.88 17.75
C ARG A 17 -7.47 25.81 17.32
N VAL A 18 -7.21 25.68 16.01
CA VAL A 18 -5.87 25.71 15.42
C VAL A 18 -5.17 27.03 15.75
N LYS A 19 -5.83 28.16 15.47
CA LYS A 19 -5.27 29.50 15.72
C LYS A 19 -4.98 29.74 17.21
N ASP A 20 -5.92 29.37 18.08
CA ASP A 20 -5.73 29.50 19.53
C ASP A 20 -4.54 28.66 20.02
N LEU A 21 -4.46 27.38 19.63
CA LEU A 21 -3.36 26.50 20.03
C LEU A 21 -2.02 27.00 19.50
N LEU A 22 -1.93 27.33 18.21
CA LEU A 22 -0.69 27.82 17.59
C LEU A 22 -0.14 29.06 18.29
N SER A 23 -1.01 29.99 18.68
CA SER A 23 -0.62 31.23 19.38
C SER A 23 0.01 30.98 20.75
N ARG A 24 -0.24 29.81 21.35
CA ARG A 24 0.26 29.40 22.67
C ARG A 24 1.54 28.58 22.59
N MET A 25 1.95 28.13 21.40
CA MET A 25 3.08 27.24 21.20
C MET A 25 4.41 27.99 21.15
N THR A 26 5.40 27.45 21.85
CA THR A 26 6.82 27.80 21.70
C THR A 26 7.38 27.26 20.38
N LEU A 27 8.56 27.75 19.97
CA LEU A 27 9.24 27.23 18.78
C LEU A 27 9.56 25.72 18.92
N GLN A 28 9.97 25.27 20.11
CA GLN A 28 10.25 23.84 20.36
C GLN A 28 8.98 22.99 20.20
N GLU A 29 7.84 23.43 20.74
CA GLU A 29 6.57 22.71 20.58
C GLU A 29 6.12 22.68 19.11
N LYS A 30 6.36 23.77 18.35
CA LYS A 30 6.05 23.84 16.92
C LYS A 30 6.90 22.86 16.10
N ILE A 31 8.22 22.88 16.30
CA ILE A 31 9.14 21.94 15.65
C ILE A 31 8.83 20.50 16.07
N GLY A 32 8.51 20.28 17.36
CA GLY A 32 8.04 18.99 17.87
C GLY A 32 6.86 18.44 17.08
N GLN A 33 5.87 19.28 16.74
CA GLN A 33 4.74 18.87 15.91
C GLN A 33 5.15 18.44 14.49
N MET A 34 6.19 19.03 13.93
CA MET A 34 6.74 18.68 12.61
C MET A 34 7.58 17.39 12.64
N THR A 35 7.87 16.83 13.81
CA THR A 35 8.71 15.65 13.97
C THR A 35 7.86 14.37 14.07
N GLN A 36 8.06 13.44 13.14
CA GLN A 36 7.61 12.06 13.27
C GLN A 36 8.81 11.14 13.53
N ILE A 37 8.72 10.34 14.60
CA ILE A 37 9.79 9.44 15.04
C ILE A 37 9.38 7.97 14.94
N GLU A 38 10.35 7.07 14.79
CA GLU A 38 10.08 5.63 14.85
C GLU A 38 9.85 5.18 16.31
N ARG A 39 8.91 4.25 16.52
CA ARG A 39 8.43 3.83 17.86
C ARG A 39 9.52 3.35 18.81
N SER A 40 10.62 2.78 18.32
CA SER A 40 11.74 2.32 19.17
C SER A 40 12.49 3.48 19.84
N PHE A 41 12.35 4.71 19.33
CA PHE A 41 12.91 5.93 19.92
C PHE A 41 11.89 6.72 20.76
N ALA A 42 10.63 6.27 20.80
CA ALA A 42 9.54 6.97 21.49
C ALA A 42 9.56 6.75 23.00
N THR A 43 10.49 7.40 23.70
CA THR A 43 10.54 7.38 25.18
C THR A 43 9.55 8.39 25.78
N PRO A 44 9.07 8.19 27.03
CA PRO A 44 8.22 9.17 27.70
C PRO A 44 8.85 10.57 27.79
N PHE A 45 10.17 10.63 27.94
CA PHE A 45 10.91 11.90 27.91
C PHE A 45 10.84 12.52 26.52
N ALA A 46 11.16 11.78 25.46
CA ALA A 46 11.13 12.31 24.10
C ALA A 46 9.75 12.89 23.76
N LEU A 47 8.69 12.14 24.03
CA LEU A 47 7.31 12.52 23.71
C LEU A 47 6.82 13.76 24.49
N SER A 48 7.13 13.85 25.78
CA SER A 48 6.66 14.96 26.63
C SER A 48 7.54 16.21 26.53
N HIS A 49 8.87 16.05 26.51
CA HIS A 49 9.84 17.15 26.50
C HIS A 49 9.89 17.84 25.14
N PHE A 50 10.07 17.07 24.05
CA PHE A 50 10.13 17.64 22.70
C PHE A 50 8.75 17.86 22.08
N SER A 51 7.67 17.49 22.76
CA SER A 51 6.28 17.63 22.26
C SER A 51 6.10 17.04 20.86
N ILE A 52 6.65 15.83 20.68
CA ILE A 52 6.67 15.09 19.41
C ILE A 52 5.26 15.00 18.82
N GLY A 53 5.15 15.31 17.53
CA GLY A 53 3.89 15.41 16.82
C GLY A 53 3.34 14.06 16.40
N SER A 54 4.21 13.13 16.04
CA SER A 54 3.81 11.86 15.47
C SER A 54 4.81 10.74 15.77
N ILE A 55 4.30 9.51 15.76
CA ILE A 55 5.10 8.29 15.80
C ILE A 55 4.70 7.44 14.60
N LEU A 56 5.64 6.66 14.06
CA LEU A 56 5.35 5.53 13.20
C LEU A 56 6.01 4.23 13.67
N ASN A 57 5.63 3.12 13.05
CA ASN A 57 6.49 1.95 12.95
C ASN A 57 6.97 1.78 11.50
N SER A 58 8.25 1.47 11.32
CA SER A 58 8.75 0.97 10.04
C SER A 58 8.19 -0.43 9.75
N GLY A 59 8.26 -0.88 8.50
CA GLY A 59 7.80 -2.22 8.10
C GLY A 59 8.48 -3.32 8.92
N GLY A 60 7.70 -4.11 9.67
CA GLY A 60 8.23 -5.13 10.57
C GLY A 60 8.71 -4.63 11.94
N SER A 61 8.67 -3.32 12.23
CA SER A 61 8.87 -2.82 13.61
C SER A 61 7.60 -3.08 14.43
N ILE A 62 7.54 -4.27 15.02
CA ILE A 62 6.41 -4.75 15.81
C ILE A 62 6.71 -4.68 17.31
N PRO A 63 5.69 -4.66 18.20
CA PRO A 63 5.90 -4.74 19.65
C PRO A 63 6.67 -5.99 20.05
N PHE A 64 6.25 -7.14 19.50
CA PHE A 64 6.87 -8.45 19.62
C PHE A 64 6.25 -9.41 18.58
N GLU A 65 6.83 -10.59 18.40
CA GLU A 65 6.37 -11.58 17.43
C GLU A 65 4.91 -11.99 17.67
N ASN A 66 4.10 -11.95 16.61
CA ASN A 66 2.67 -12.26 16.62
C ASN A 66 1.81 -11.37 17.55
N ALA A 67 2.28 -10.15 17.86
CA ALA A 67 1.48 -9.15 18.59
C ALA A 67 0.12 -8.91 17.91
N ARG A 68 -0.96 -9.02 18.70
CA ARG A 68 -2.35 -8.80 18.27
C ARG A 68 -2.74 -7.34 18.44
N SER A 69 -3.85 -6.91 17.85
CA SER A 69 -4.32 -5.52 17.94
C SER A 69 -4.44 -4.98 19.37
N SER A 70 -4.76 -5.82 20.36
CA SER A 70 -4.78 -5.42 21.78
C SER A 70 -3.40 -4.97 22.30
N ASP A 71 -2.34 -5.67 21.91
CA ASP A 71 -0.96 -5.39 22.32
C ASP A 71 -0.46 -4.08 21.69
N TRP A 72 -0.81 -3.89 20.42
CA TRP A 72 -0.57 -2.63 19.71
C TRP A 72 -1.31 -1.46 20.37
N ALA A 73 -2.58 -1.65 20.71
CA ALA A 73 -3.38 -0.61 21.35
C ALA A 73 -2.83 -0.23 22.73
N ASP A 74 -2.33 -1.20 23.51
CA ASP A 74 -1.65 -0.93 24.80
C ASP A 74 -0.38 -0.10 24.62
N MET A 75 0.45 -0.46 23.63
CA MET A 75 1.66 0.29 23.31
C MET A 75 1.35 1.73 22.89
N ILE A 76 0.41 1.91 21.96
CA ILE A 76 0.06 3.24 21.42
C ILE A 76 -0.59 4.10 22.51
N ASP A 77 -1.46 3.54 23.35
CA ASP A 77 -2.03 4.27 24.50
C ASP A 77 -0.93 4.69 25.49
N GLY A 78 0.11 3.88 25.68
CA GLY A 78 1.27 4.22 26.50
C GLY A 78 2.04 5.44 25.97
N PHE A 79 2.27 5.50 24.65
CA PHE A 79 2.87 6.67 24.01
C PHE A 79 1.97 7.89 24.14
N GLN A 80 0.66 7.74 23.90
CA GLN A 80 -0.28 8.83 24.00
C GLN A 80 -0.34 9.42 25.43
N LYS A 81 -0.38 8.57 26.46
CA LYS A 81 -0.31 9.02 27.87
C LYS A 81 0.95 9.83 28.17
N SER A 82 2.06 9.55 27.49
CA SER A 82 3.30 10.29 27.66
C SER A 82 3.24 11.64 26.96
N ALA A 83 2.75 11.71 25.72
CA ALA A 83 2.58 12.95 24.97
C ALA A 83 1.63 13.95 25.67
N LEU A 84 0.53 13.44 26.24
CA LEU A 84 -0.47 14.27 26.93
C LEU A 84 0.02 14.89 28.25
N LYS A 85 1.19 14.48 28.77
CA LYS A 85 1.84 15.13 29.93
C LYS A 85 2.62 16.40 29.56
N SER A 86 2.80 16.67 28.26
CA SER A 86 3.40 17.93 27.79
C SER A 86 2.56 19.13 28.24
N ARG A 87 3.16 20.32 28.28
CA ARG A 87 2.53 21.56 28.77
C ARG A 87 1.18 21.87 28.11
N LEU A 88 1.08 21.67 26.80
CA LEU A 88 -0.14 21.93 26.02
C LEU A 88 -1.02 20.68 25.84
N GLY A 89 -0.53 19.49 26.21
CA GLY A 89 -1.26 18.23 26.11
C GLY A 89 -1.70 17.90 24.68
N ILE A 90 -0.84 18.16 23.68
CA ILE A 90 -1.16 17.90 22.28
C ILE A 90 -1.02 16.38 22.03
N PRO A 91 -2.08 15.67 21.57
CA PRO A 91 -2.01 14.25 21.28
C PRO A 91 -1.05 13.97 20.11
N ILE A 92 -0.34 12.86 20.15
CA ILE A 92 0.37 12.34 18.98
C ILE A 92 -0.63 11.80 17.96
N ILE A 93 -0.24 11.82 16.68
CA ILE A 93 -0.86 11.00 15.64
C ILE A 93 0.06 9.81 15.35
N TYR A 94 -0.46 8.59 15.44
CA TYR A 94 0.32 7.37 15.18
C TYR A 94 0.03 6.83 13.78
N GLY A 95 1.06 6.79 12.94
CA GLY A 95 1.03 6.33 11.54
C GLY A 95 1.60 4.93 11.35
N LEU A 96 1.09 4.20 10.37
CA LEU A 96 1.64 2.91 9.94
C LEU A 96 1.29 2.64 8.47
N ASP A 97 2.02 1.73 7.82
CA ASP A 97 1.63 1.21 6.51
C ASP A 97 0.54 0.15 6.68
N ALA A 98 -0.73 0.51 6.48
CA ALA A 98 -1.84 -0.43 6.31
C ALA A 98 -2.32 -0.36 4.85
N VAL A 99 -1.53 -0.91 3.93
CA VAL A 99 -1.65 -0.69 2.48
C VAL A 99 -2.47 -1.75 1.75
N HIS A 100 -2.77 -2.87 2.42
CA HIS A 100 -3.68 -3.91 1.93
C HIS A 100 -4.34 -4.64 3.12
N GLY A 101 -4.91 -3.84 4.04
CA GLY A 101 -5.30 -4.25 5.39
C GLY A 101 -4.28 -3.80 6.43
N ASN A 102 -4.53 -4.05 7.72
CA ASN A 102 -3.60 -3.71 8.82
C ASN A 102 -2.43 -4.72 8.89
N ASN A 103 -1.64 -4.73 7.83
CA ASN A 103 -0.76 -5.83 7.39
C ASN A 103 0.46 -6.14 8.29
N ASN A 104 0.80 -5.25 9.23
CA ASN A 104 1.83 -5.47 10.24
C ASN A 104 1.29 -6.24 11.47
N VAL A 105 -0.03 -6.30 11.64
CA VAL A 105 -0.67 -6.88 12.83
C VAL A 105 -1.02 -8.34 12.58
N TYR A 106 -0.60 -9.21 13.49
CA TYR A 106 -0.90 -10.64 13.38
C TYR A 106 -2.40 -10.90 13.53
N GLY A 107 -2.96 -11.68 12.61
CA GLY A 107 -4.38 -12.04 12.59
C GLY A 107 -5.29 -11.01 11.91
N ALA A 108 -4.78 -9.85 11.49
CA ALA A 108 -5.51 -8.91 10.64
C ALA A 108 -5.88 -9.53 9.29
N THR A 109 -6.92 -8.99 8.66
CA THR A 109 -7.30 -9.36 7.29
C THR A 109 -6.28 -8.81 6.32
N ILE A 110 -5.74 -9.66 5.44
CA ILE A 110 -4.84 -9.25 4.35
C ILE A 110 -5.61 -9.30 3.04
N PHE A 111 -5.82 -8.14 2.43
CA PHE A 111 -6.50 -7.96 1.15
C PHE A 111 -5.50 -8.16 -0.03
N PRO A 112 -6.02 -8.34 -1.27
CA PRO A 112 -5.16 -8.27 -2.44
C PRO A 112 -4.41 -6.94 -2.51
N HIS A 113 -3.16 -6.97 -2.97
CA HIS A 113 -2.43 -5.74 -3.28
C HIS A 113 -3.08 -4.95 -4.42
N ASN A 114 -2.72 -3.67 -4.51
CA ASN A 114 -3.38 -2.69 -5.36
C ASN A 114 -3.45 -3.10 -6.84
N VAL A 115 -2.44 -3.75 -7.41
CA VAL A 115 -2.51 -4.23 -8.80
C VAL A 115 -3.69 -5.19 -9.00
N GLY A 116 -3.93 -6.10 -8.04
CA GLY A 116 -5.09 -6.99 -8.07
C GLY A 116 -6.40 -6.23 -7.91
N LEU A 117 -6.45 -5.24 -7.01
CA LEU A 117 -7.63 -4.37 -6.86
C LEU A 117 -7.92 -3.57 -8.14
N GLY A 118 -6.89 -3.09 -8.81
CA GLY A 118 -6.93 -2.52 -10.14
C GLY A 118 -7.64 -3.43 -11.14
N ALA A 119 -7.28 -4.72 -11.13
CA ALA A 119 -7.84 -5.73 -12.01
C ALA A 119 -9.37 -5.89 -11.87
N THR A 120 -9.92 -5.58 -10.69
CA THR A 120 -11.37 -5.65 -10.43
C THR A 120 -12.19 -4.60 -11.19
N ARG A 121 -11.57 -3.45 -11.51
CA ARG A 121 -12.25 -2.24 -12.01
C ARG A 121 -13.45 -1.80 -11.13
N ASP A 122 -13.43 -2.12 -9.85
CA ASP A 122 -14.53 -1.91 -8.93
C ASP A 122 -14.18 -0.82 -7.88
N ALA A 123 -14.84 0.34 -7.94
CA ALA A 123 -14.62 1.38 -6.93
C ALA A 123 -15.29 1.05 -5.60
N ASP A 124 -16.40 0.31 -5.63
CA ASP A 124 -17.12 -0.09 -4.41
C ASP A 124 -16.27 -1.04 -3.57
N ILE A 125 -15.56 -1.98 -4.22
CA ILE A 125 -14.67 -2.88 -3.49
C ILE A 125 -13.54 -2.11 -2.81
N ALA A 126 -12.94 -1.12 -3.48
CA ALA A 126 -11.87 -0.30 -2.92
C ALA A 126 -12.36 0.53 -1.72
N GLU A 127 -13.56 1.14 -1.81
CA GLU A 127 -14.19 1.87 -0.70
C GLU A 127 -14.46 0.95 0.50
N ARG A 128 -15.07 -0.22 0.27
CA ARG A 128 -15.38 -1.19 1.35
C ARG A 128 -14.13 -1.74 2.01
N ILE A 129 -13.06 -1.99 1.23
CA ILE A 129 -11.76 -2.41 1.78
C ILE A 129 -11.16 -1.29 2.64
N GLY A 130 -11.24 -0.04 2.20
CA GLY A 130 -10.81 1.11 3.00
C GLY A 130 -11.55 1.18 4.34
N ALA A 131 -12.87 0.99 4.34
CA ALA A 131 -13.68 1.01 5.56
C ALA A 131 -13.33 -0.15 6.52
N ALA A 132 -13.16 -1.37 6.01
CA ALA A 132 -12.72 -2.52 6.81
C ALA A 132 -11.31 -2.29 7.39
N THR A 133 -10.39 -1.78 6.57
CA THR A 133 -9.02 -1.46 6.99
C THR A 133 -9.00 -0.39 8.07
N ALA A 134 -9.83 0.65 7.97
CA ALA A 134 -9.94 1.70 8.99
C ALA A 134 -10.32 1.13 10.36
N LEU A 135 -11.29 0.22 10.41
CA LEU A 135 -11.70 -0.45 11.64
C LEU A 135 -10.56 -1.28 12.25
N GLU A 136 -9.86 -2.08 11.44
CA GLU A 136 -8.76 -2.91 11.92
C GLU A 136 -7.53 -2.09 12.37
N VAL A 137 -7.28 -0.94 11.75
CA VAL A 137 -6.25 0.03 12.18
C VAL A 137 -6.66 0.73 13.47
N ARG A 138 -7.92 1.14 13.60
CA ARG A 138 -8.41 1.74 14.86
C ARG A 138 -8.44 0.77 16.02
N ALA A 139 -8.73 -0.51 15.76
CA ALA A 139 -8.67 -1.57 16.76
C ALA A 139 -7.27 -1.76 17.34
N SER A 140 -6.21 -1.49 16.57
CA SER A 140 -4.82 -1.49 17.06
C SER A 140 -4.41 -0.19 17.73
N GLY A 141 -5.30 0.80 17.83
CA GLY A 141 -5.05 2.12 18.44
C GLY A 141 -4.39 3.15 17.51
N ALA A 142 -4.00 2.77 16.29
CA ALA A 142 -3.44 3.70 15.33
C ALA A 142 -4.51 4.66 14.77
N HIS A 143 -4.06 5.78 14.23
CA HIS A 143 -4.94 6.88 13.80
C HIS A 143 -4.83 7.18 12.30
N TYR A 144 -3.72 6.75 11.71
CA TYR A 144 -3.23 7.23 10.43
C TYR A 144 -2.62 6.06 9.66
N THR A 145 -3.02 5.90 8.40
CA THR A 145 -2.40 4.96 7.48
C THR A 145 -1.71 5.68 6.33
N PHE A 146 -0.54 5.19 5.93
CA PHE A 146 0.19 5.64 4.75
C PHE A 146 -0.39 5.00 3.47
N ALA A 147 -1.69 5.19 3.24
CA ALA A 147 -2.43 4.66 2.09
C ALA A 147 -3.55 5.63 1.65
N PRO A 148 -3.90 5.68 0.35
CA PRO A 148 -3.42 4.82 -0.73
C PRO A 148 -2.14 5.27 -1.44
N CYS A 149 -1.39 4.29 -1.96
CA CYS A 149 -0.45 4.54 -3.06
C CYS A 149 -1.25 4.75 -4.36
N VAL A 150 -1.18 5.94 -4.93
CA VAL A 150 -1.87 6.34 -6.17
C VAL A 150 -0.89 6.52 -7.33
N ALA A 151 0.24 5.82 -7.27
CA ALA A 151 1.19 5.74 -8.36
C ALA A 151 0.50 5.18 -9.62
N VAL A 152 0.84 5.75 -10.77
CA VAL A 152 0.50 5.19 -12.09
C VAL A 152 1.76 4.50 -12.60
N CYS A 153 1.86 3.18 -12.44
CA CYS A 153 3.06 2.40 -12.79
C CYS A 153 3.22 2.34 -14.32
N LYS A 154 4.27 2.96 -14.86
CA LYS A 154 4.57 2.96 -16.31
C LYS A 154 5.58 1.91 -16.74
N ASP A 155 6.25 1.26 -15.79
CA ASP A 155 7.24 0.24 -16.06
C ASP A 155 7.18 -0.84 -14.98
N PRO A 156 6.78 -2.09 -15.31
CA PRO A 156 6.66 -3.16 -14.34
C PRO A 156 8.00 -3.61 -13.76
N ARG A 157 9.16 -3.19 -14.31
CA ARG A 157 10.47 -3.43 -13.67
C ARG A 157 10.56 -2.81 -12.27
N TRP A 158 9.71 -1.82 -11.98
CA TRP A 158 9.63 -1.18 -10.67
C TRP A 158 9.15 -2.12 -9.56
N GLY A 159 9.94 -2.20 -8.48
CA GLY A 159 9.69 -3.02 -7.32
C GLY A 159 8.49 -2.63 -6.47
N ARG A 160 7.81 -1.53 -6.80
CA ARG A 160 6.51 -1.14 -6.19
C ARG A 160 5.35 -1.16 -7.18
N CYS A 161 5.50 -1.76 -8.36
CA CYS A 161 4.41 -1.80 -9.34
C CYS A 161 3.15 -2.47 -8.78
N TYR A 162 3.28 -3.42 -7.84
CA TYR A 162 2.13 -4.05 -7.17
C TYR A 162 1.34 -3.10 -6.25
N GLU A 163 1.96 -2.01 -5.79
CA GLU A 163 1.32 -0.95 -5.00
C GLU A 163 0.56 0.04 -5.90
N SER A 164 0.74 -0.03 -7.22
CA SER A 164 -0.08 0.73 -8.19
C SER A 164 -1.34 -0.05 -8.56
N TYR A 165 -2.46 0.65 -8.72
CA TYR A 165 -3.69 0.04 -9.25
C TYR A 165 -3.62 -0.23 -10.76
N GLY A 166 -2.58 0.22 -11.47
CA GLY A 166 -2.41 -0.04 -12.89
C GLY A 166 -1.61 1.03 -13.64
N GLU A 167 -1.40 0.79 -14.92
CA GLU A 167 -0.67 1.71 -15.80
C GLU A 167 -1.54 2.82 -16.40
N ASP A 168 -2.87 2.66 -16.34
CA ASP A 168 -3.84 3.64 -16.81
C ASP A 168 -4.29 4.54 -15.66
N THR A 169 -4.14 5.85 -15.86
CA THR A 169 -4.52 6.88 -14.90
C THR A 169 -5.99 6.77 -14.47
N GLU A 170 -6.92 6.46 -15.36
CA GLU A 170 -8.34 6.38 -15.03
C GLU A 170 -8.67 5.17 -14.14
N ILE A 171 -7.92 4.07 -14.26
CA ILE A 171 -8.03 2.94 -13.32
C ILE A 171 -7.61 3.41 -11.92
N VAL A 172 -6.46 4.07 -11.81
CA VAL A 172 -5.94 4.57 -10.52
C VAL A 172 -6.89 5.60 -9.90
N ARG A 173 -7.39 6.54 -10.69
CA ARG A 173 -8.40 7.54 -10.30
C ARG A 173 -9.66 6.88 -9.73
N LYS A 174 -10.18 5.86 -10.40
CA LYS A 174 -11.35 5.09 -9.92
C LYS A 174 -11.11 4.45 -8.54
N MET A 175 -9.89 3.96 -8.29
CA MET A 175 -9.54 3.31 -7.03
C MET A 175 -9.25 4.28 -5.87
N THR A 176 -9.17 5.58 -6.14
CA THR A 176 -9.04 6.60 -5.06
C THR A 176 -10.24 6.60 -4.10
N SER A 177 -11.36 5.97 -4.46
CA SER A 177 -12.50 5.68 -3.58
C SER A 177 -12.14 5.03 -2.25
N ILE A 178 -10.99 4.35 -2.16
CA ILE A 178 -10.43 3.86 -0.89
C ILE A 178 -10.19 4.98 0.14
N VAL A 179 -9.91 6.22 -0.29
CA VAL A 179 -9.79 7.39 0.61
C VAL A 179 -11.10 7.62 1.35
N SER A 180 -12.24 7.59 0.64
CA SER A 180 -13.57 7.69 1.24
C SER A 180 -13.90 6.51 2.16
N GLY A 181 -13.38 5.32 1.86
CA GLY A 181 -13.47 4.17 2.76
C GLY A 181 -12.72 4.38 4.07
N LEU A 182 -11.47 4.83 3.98
CA LEU A 182 -10.58 5.05 5.12
C LEU A 182 -11.08 6.18 6.03
N GLN A 183 -11.41 7.33 5.43
CA GLN A 183 -11.76 8.56 6.15
C GLN A 183 -13.26 8.74 6.37
N GLY A 184 -14.10 8.04 5.61
CA GLY A 184 -15.52 8.40 5.43
C GLY A 184 -15.70 9.45 4.33
N LYS A 185 -16.94 9.62 3.86
CA LYS A 185 -17.29 10.59 2.82
C LYS A 185 -17.51 11.99 3.40
N PRO A 186 -16.84 13.02 2.87
CA PRO A 186 -17.13 14.40 3.26
C PRO A 186 -18.60 14.75 3.02
N PRO A 187 -19.24 15.54 3.91
CA PRO A 187 -20.59 16.02 3.67
C PRO A 187 -20.63 16.97 2.47
N GLU A 188 -21.83 17.13 1.89
CA GLU A 188 -22.04 18.12 0.83
C GLU A 188 -21.66 19.53 1.34
N GLY A 189 -20.92 20.27 0.51
CA GLY A 189 -20.42 21.60 0.87
C GLY A 189 -19.17 21.62 1.73
N HIS A 190 -18.55 20.46 2.04
CA HIS A 190 -17.21 20.43 2.64
C HIS A 190 -16.21 21.21 1.78
N GLU A 191 -15.38 22.04 2.42
CA GLU A 191 -14.51 22.97 1.71
C GLU A 191 -13.42 22.22 0.94
N HIS A 192 -13.27 22.53 -0.36
CA HIS A 192 -12.29 21.87 -1.23
C HIS A 192 -10.88 21.97 -0.66
N GLY A 193 -10.18 20.84 -0.62
CA GLY A 193 -8.81 20.75 -0.13
C GLY A 193 -8.66 20.67 1.39
N TYR A 194 -9.73 20.86 2.18
CA TYR A 194 -9.67 20.66 3.63
C TYR A 194 -9.66 19.17 4.00
N PRO A 195 -8.85 18.78 5.00
CA PRO A 195 -8.81 17.40 5.47
C PRO A 195 -10.16 16.99 6.07
N PHE A 196 -10.55 15.74 5.87
CA PHE A 196 -11.78 15.18 6.41
C PHE A 196 -11.54 13.81 7.05
N VAL A 197 -12.16 13.58 8.21
CA VAL A 197 -12.29 12.26 8.84
C VAL A 197 -13.66 12.24 9.52
N ALA A 198 -14.52 11.29 9.17
CA ALA A 198 -15.92 11.26 9.58
C ALA A 198 -16.12 11.02 11.08
N GLY A 199 -15.18 10.34 11.73
CA GLY A 199 -15.25 10.11 13.17
C GLY A 199 -14.18 9.18 13.72
N ARG A 200 -14.33 8.80 14.99
CA ARG A 200 -13.34 7.99 15.72
C ARG A 200 -13.10 6.60 15.10
N ASN A 201 -14.06 6.04 14.37
CA ASN A 201 -13.90 4.72 13.73
C ASN A 201 -13.23 4.78 12.36
N ASN A 202 -12.92 5.99 11.87
CA ASN A 202 -12.19 6.23 10.63
C ASN A 202 -10.73 6.56 10.93
N VAL A 203 -9.90 6.49 9.90
CA VAL A 203 -8.46 6.77 9.96
C VAL A 203 -8.08 7.88 9.00
N VAL A 204 -7.06 8.65 9.35
CA VAL A 204 -6.41 9.60 8.44
C VAL A 204 -5.79 8.79 7.29
N ALA A 205 -6.04 9.21 6.04
CA ALA A 205 -5.45 8.61 4.84
C ALA A 205 -4.30 9.47 4.28
N CYS A 206 -3.45 8.84 3.48
CA CYS A 206 -2.29 9.44 2.82
C CYS A 206 -2.24 9.12 1.32
N ALA A 207 -2.45 10.11 0.46
CA ALA A 207 -2.16 9.92 -0.96
C ALA A 207 -0.63 9.95 -1.18
N LYS A 208 -0.06 8.87 -1.73
CA LYS A 208 1.40 8.75 -1.93
C LYS A 208 1.79 8.11 -3.28
N HIS A 209 3.00 8.35 -3.80
CA HIS A 209 4.01 9.33 -3.34
C HIS A 209 4.10 10.50 -4.35
N PHE A 210 3.93 11.72 -3.84
CA PHE A 210 3.75 12.92 -4.64
C PHE A 210 5.09 13.41 -5.19
N VAL A 211 5.31 13.47 -6.51
CA VAL A 211 4.45 12.95 -7.59
C VAL A 211 5.29 12.34 -8.70
N GLY A 212 4.76 11.33 -9.37
CA GLY A 212 5.42 10.68 -10.50
C GLY A 212 6.33 9.53 -10.10
N ASP A 213 6.18 9.00 -8.88
CA ASP A 213 6.85 7.80 -8.39
C ASP A 213 6.73 6.61 -9.35
N GLY A 214 5.55 6.35 -9.91
CA GLY A 214 5.35 5.29 -10.91
C GLY A 214 5.90 5.57 -12.31
N GLY A 215 6.52 6.73 -12.55
CA GLY A 215 7.01 7.17 -13.86
C GLY A 215 8.54 7.19 -14.01
N THR A 216 9.27 6.60 -13.08
CA THR A 216 10.73 6.64 -13.09
C THR A 216 11.29 5.89 -14.29
N SER A 217 12.38 6.43 -14.85
CA SER A 217 13.07 5.83 -15.99
C SER A 217 13.45 4.39 -15.69
N LYS A 218 13.07 3.47 -16.59
CA LYS A 218 13.30 2.02 -16.47
C LYS A 218 12.71 1.36 -15.23
N GLY A 219 11.76 2.01 -14.57
CA GLY A 219 11.18 1.53 -13.32
C GLY A 219 12.17 1.50 -12.15
N GLU A 220 13.23 2.32 -12.17
CA GLU A 220 14.16 2.41 -11.03
C GLU A 220 13.47 3.06 -9.83
N ASN A 221 13.38 2.35 -8.70
CA ASN A 221 12.81 2.89 -7.48
C ASN A 221 13.60 4.13 -7.03
N GLU A 222 12.89 5.21 -6.66
CA GLU A 222 13.49 6.52 -6.30
C GLU A 222 14.27 7.21 -7.43
N GLY A 223 14.18 6.67 -8.65
CA GLY A 223 14.86 7.17 -9.82
C GLY A 223 14.30 8.51 -10.32
N ASN A 224 14.60 8.82 -11.57
CA ASN A 224 14.20 10.07 -12.20
C ASN A 224 13.04 9.86 -13.18
N THR A 225 11.94 10.58 -12.96
CA THR A 225 10.79 10.66 -13.86
C THR A 225 11.02 11.77 -14.87
N ILE A 226 11.10 11.39 -16.16
CA ILE A 226 11.52 12.27 -17.24
C ILE A 226 10.36 12.48 -18.21
N LEU A 227 9.67 13.62 -18.07
CA LEU A 227 8.49 13.97 -18.86
C LEU A 227 8.14 15.46 -18.74
N SER A 228 7.30 15.96 -19.64
CA SER A 228 6.79 17.33 -19.59
C SER A 228 5.90 17.59 -18.37
N TYR A 229 5.70 18.86 -17.99
CA TYR A 229 4.81 19.17 -16.88
C TYR A 229 3.35 18.78 -17.20
N GLU A 230 2.94 18.91 -18.46
CA GLU A 230 1.63 18.54 -18.96
C GLU A 230 1.38 17.02 -18.84
N GLU A 231 2.39 16.20 -19.14
CA GLU A 231 2.32 14.75 -18.93
C GLU A 231 2.31 14.40 -17.44
N LEU A 232 3.08 15.10 -16.61
CA LEU A 232 3.09 14.90 -15.15
C LEU A 232 1.70 15.16 -14.59
N GLU A 233 1.09 16.29 -14.99
CA GLU A 233 -0.25 16.70 -14.57
C GLU A 233 -1.31 15.71 -15.05
N ARG A 234 -1.30 15.37 -16.34
CA ARG A 234 -2.29 14.48 -16.95
C ARG A 234 -2.23 13.06 -16.43
N ILE A 235 -1.04 12.52 -16.17
CA ILE A 235 -0.85 11.11 -15.82
C ILE A 235 -0.75 10.92 -14.31
N HIS A 236 0.24 11.57 -13.68
CA HIS A 236 0.67 11.24 -12.32
C HIS A 236 0.03 12.14 -11.26
N MET A 237 -0.40 13.35 -11.62
CA MET A 237 -1.10 14.27 -10.71
C MET A 237 -2.60 14.01 -10.66
N ALA A 238 -3.19 13.47 -11.72
CA ALA A 238 -4.64 13.33 -11.84
C ALA A 238 -5.30 12.55 -10.68
N PRO A 239 -4.73 11.44 -10.16
CA PRO A 239 -5.29 10.78 -8.98
C PRO A 239 -5.30 11.66 -7.72
N TYR A 240 -4.35 12.59 -7.57
CA TYR A 240 -4.31 13.49 -6.40
C TYR A 240 -5.48 14.48 -6.41
N LEU A 241 -5.96 14.92 -7.57
CA LEU A 241 -7.16 15.76 -7.67
C LEU A 241 -8.37 15.07 -7.04
N ASP A 242 -8.56 13.78 -7.37
CA ASP A 242 -9.67 12.99 -6.85
C ASP A 242 -9.52 12.73 -5.35
N CYS A 243 -8.30 12.42 -4.86
CA CYS A 243 -8.03 12.29 -3.43
C CYS A 243 -8.30 13.60 -2.66
N ILE A 244 -7.89 14.75 -3.19
CA ILE A 244 -8.12 16.07 -2.58
C ILE A 244 -9.63 16.39 -2.55
N SER A 245 -10.38 16.05 -3.60
CA SER A 245 -11.83 16.23 -3.63
C SER A 245 -12.57 15.38 -2.58
N GLN A 246 -11.99 14.24 -2.22
CA GLN A 246 -12.49 13.34 -1.16
C GLN A 246 -12.00 13.76 0.23
N GLY A 247 -11.29 14.88 0.35
CA GLY A 247 -10.79 15.40 1.62
C GLY A 247 -9.62 14.60 2.20
N VAL A 248 -8.76 14.00 1.37
CA VAL A 248 -7.56 13.29 1.84
C VAL A 248 -6.78 14.16 2.83
N SER A 249 -6.46 13.60 3.99
CA SER A 249 -5.92 14.38 5.09
C SER A 249 -4.42 14.64 4.98
N THR A 250 -3.67 13.74 4.35
CA THR A 250 -2.22 13.89 4.15
C THR A 250 -1.79 13.51 2.74
N VAL A 251 -0.64 14.04 2.34
CA VAL A 251 0.07 13.66 1.11
C VAL A 251 1.51 13.35 1.51
N MET A 252 2.11 12.29 0.97
CA MET A 252 3.52 11.97 1.21
C MET A 252 4.35 12.31 -0.03
N ALA A 253 5.45 13.04 0.14
CA ALA A 253 6.37 13.37 -0.95
C ALA A 253 7.21 12.14 -1.36
N SER A 254 7.40 11.95 -2.67
CA SER A 254 8.20 10.85 -3.24
C SER A 254 9.70 11.09 -3.13
N TYR A 255 10.49 10.03 -2.94
CA TYR A 255 11.95 10.05 -3.08
C TYR A 255 12.44 10.40 -4.50
N SER A 256 11.60 10.12 -5.49
CA SER A 256 11.97 10.26 -6.89
C SER A 256 12.31 11.70 -7.27
N SER A 257 12.89 11.84 -8.45
CA SER A 257 13.15 13.16 -9.05
C SER A 257 12.21 13.39 -10.22
N TRP A 258 11.89 14.65 -10.50
CA TRP A 258 11.26 15.03 -11.76
C TRP A 258 12.24 15.89 -12.57
N ASN A 259 12.60 15.41 -13.76
CA ASN A 259 13.60 16.05 -14.63
C ASN A 259 14.89 16.45 -13.88
N GLY A 260 15.37 15.57 -13.00
CA GLY A 260 16.60 15.73 -12.22
C GLY A 260 16.44 16.53 -10.92
N ARG A 261 15.27 17.10 -10.63
CA ARG A 261 15.01 17.80 -9.38
C ARG A 261 14.40 16.86 -8.34
N LYS A 262 15.02 16.75 -7.16
CA LYS A 262 14.52 15.94 -6.05
C LYS A 262 13.18 16.49 -5.53
N LEU A 263 12.18 15.63 -5.45
CA LEU A 263 10.81 16.06 -5.11
C LEU A 263 10.69 16.58 -3.68
N HIS A 264 11.40 16.00 -2.71
CA HIS A 264 11.44 16.53 -1.33
C HIS A 264 11.94 17.98 -1.22
N ALA A 265 12.65 18.50 -2.23
CA ALA A 265 13.13 19.88 -2.29
C ALA A 265 12.47 20.72 -3.41
N ASP A 266 11.48 20.18 -4.14
CA ASP A 266 10.86 20.88 -5.27
C ASP A 266 9.73 21.81 -4.80
N ARG A 267 10.10 23.05 -4.47
CA ARG A 267 9.14 24.08 -4.03
C ARG A 267 8.03 24.36 -5.05
N PHE A 268 8.32 24.22 -6.34
CA PHE A 268 7.31 24.44 -7.36
C PHE A 268 6.20 23.39 -7.25
N LEU A 269 6.54 22.11 -7.20
CA LEU A 269 5.54 21.06 -7.07
C LEU A 269 4.88 21.02 -5.68
N LEU A 270 5.67 21.07 -4.61
CA LEU A 270 5.15 20.88 -3.25
C LEU A 270 4.35 22.09 -2.74
N THR A 271 4.80 23.32 -3.04
CA THR A 271 4.09 24.53 -2.57
C THR A 271 3.22 25.13 -3.67
N LYS A 272 3.80 25.47 -4.83
CA LYS A 272 3.05 26.20 -5.88
C LYS A 272 1.95 25.35 -6.50
N ILE A 273 2.20 24.06 -6.73
CA ILE A 273 1.19 23.17 -7.30
C ILE A 273 0.30 22.58 -6.21
N LEU A 274 0.83 21.74 -5.31
CA LEU A 274 -0.01 21.01 -4.34
C LEU A 274 -0.77 21.93 -3.37
N LYS A 275 -0.06 22.82 -2.67
CA LYS A 275 -0.68 23.65 -1.62
C LYS A 275 -1.45 24.84 -2.18
N GLU A 276 -0.90 25.55 -3.16
CA GLU A 276 -1.50 26.77 -3.70
C GLU A 276 -2.48 26.49 -4.85
N ARG A 277 -2.04 25.87 -5.95
CA ARG A 277 -2.90 25.65 -7.15
C ARG A 277 -3.98 24.60 -6.93
N LEU A 278 -3.64 23.45 -6.35
CA LEU A 278 -4.61 22.37 -6.06
C LEU A 278 -5.41 22.63 -4.78
N GLY A 279 -4.95 23.57 -3.95
CA GLY A 279 -5.65 24.03 -2.76
C GLY A 279 -5.54 23.11 -1.54
N PHE A 280 -4.61 22.15 -1.51
CA PHE A 280 -4.47 21.21 -0.40
C PHE A 280 -4.20 21.91 0.94
N LYS A 281 -5.03 21.64 1.96
CA LYS A 281 -4.97 22.23 3.32
C LYS A 281 -4.64 21.22 4.43
N GLY A 282 -4.54 19.93 4.11
CA GLY A 282 -3.92 18.92 4.96
C GLY A 282 -2.41 19.15 5.11
N PHE A 283 -1.71 18.20 5.72
CA PHE A 283 -0.25 18.28 5.87
C PHE A 283 0.49 17.37 4.90
N LEU A 284 1.61 17.87 4.38
CA LEU A 284 2.55 17.17 3.52
C LEU A 284 3.64 16.52 4.38
N ILE A 285 3.73 15.20 4.35
CA ILE A 285 4.75 14.44 5.07
C ILE A 285 5.90 14.03 4.13
N SER A 286 7.13 13.97 4.64
CA SER A 286 8.21 13.31 3.91
C SER A 286 8.04 11.79 3.96
N ASP A 287 8.53 11.08 2.95
CA ASP A 287 8.89 9.66 3.08
C ASP A 287 10.07 9.45 4.07
N TRP A 288 10.33 8.19 4.45
CA TRP A 288 11.34 7.74 5.43
C TRP A 288 12.76 8.21 5.07
N GLU A 289 13.35 9.07 5.91
CA GLU A 289 14.68 9.66 5.65
C GLU A 289 14.74 10.36 4.28
N GLY A 290 13.60 10.82 3.74
CA GLY A 290 13.54 11.41 2.40
C GLY A 290 14.32 12.72 2.29
N LEU A 291 14.49 13.43 3.40
CA LEU A 291 15.36 14.61 3.48
C LEU A 291 16.83 14.22 3.32
N ASP A 292 17.26 13.15 3.98
CA ASP A 292 18.64 12.67 3.96
C ASP A 292 19.10 12.35 2.53
N ARG A 293 18.18 11.83 1.70
CA ARG A 293 18.39 11.49 0.29
C ARG A 293 18.54 12.69 -0.65
N LEU A 294 18.49 13.92 -0.13
CA LEU A 294 18.85 15.15 -0.87
C LEU A 294 20.37 15.32 -1.04
N CYS A 295 21.16 14.58 -0.26
CA CYS A 295 22.62 14.59 -0.36
C CYS A 295 23.18 13.19 -0.67
N HIS A 296 24.38 13.16 -1.25
CA HIS A 296 25.15 11.93 -1.43
C HIS A 296 26.56 12.13 -0.84
N PRO A 297 26.97 11.35 0.19
CA PRO A 297 26.20 10.34 0.94
C PRO A 297 24.94 10.91 1.63
N HIS A 298 23.96 10.06 1.91
CA HIS A 298 22.71 10.48 2.56
C HIS A 298 22.99 11.20 3.88
N GLY A 299 22.31 12.32 4.12
CA GLY A 299 22.44 13.12 5.35
C GLY A 299 23.79 13.84 5.53
N SER A 300 24.72 13.74 4.56
CA SER A 300 26.07 14.35 4.68
C SER A 300 26.08 15.86 4.88
N ASN A 301 25.00 16.57 4.51
CA ASN A 301 24.76 17.97 4.86
C ASN A 301 23.33 18.15 5.38
N TYR A 302 23.08 17.64 6.59
CA TYR A 302 21.74 17.59 7.18
C TYR A 302 21.06 18.96 7.34
N PRO A 303 21.74 20.05 7.77
CA PRO A 303 21.14 21.39 7.79
C PRO A 303 20.68 21.85 6.39
N TYR A 304 21.42 21.54 5.33
CA TYR A 304 20.99 21.81 3.96
C TYR A 304 19.76 20.99 3.57
N CYS A 305 19.72 19.70 3.90
CA CYS A 305 18.57 18.83 3.64
C CYS A 305 17.29 19.36 4.31
N ILE A 306 17.37 19.68 5.61
CA ILE A 306 16.27 20.23 6.40
C ILE A 306 15.80 21.56 5.80
N LYS A 307 16.73 22.51 5.60
CA LYS A 307 16.41 23.82 5.04
C LYS A 307 15.71 23.69 3.70
N SER A 308 16.24 22.86 2.80
CA SER A 308 15.73 22.69 1.44
C SER A 308 14.31 22.12 1.46
N ALA A 309 14.07 21.05 2.23
CA ALA A 309 12.77 20.40 2.26
C ALA A 309 11.68 21.21 2.99
N VAL A 310 12.01 21.78 4.15
CA VAL A 310 11.05 22.59 4.92
C VAL A 310 10.66 23.85 4.14
N ASN A 311 11.62 24.52 3.48
CA ASN A 311 11.31 25.67 2.62
C ASN A 311 10.62 25.28 1.31
N ALA A 312 10.76 24.03 0.84
CA ALA A 312 10.04 23.53 -0.32
C ALA A 312 8.57 23.28 -0.04
N GLY A 313 8.20 22.95 1.19
CA GLY A 313 6.80 22.81 1.59
C GLY A 313 6.50 21.66 2.55
N ILE A 314 7.47 20.82 2.91
CA ILE A 314 7.25 19.71 3.87
C ILE A 314 6.74 20.26 5.20
N ASP A 315 5.71 19.62 5.75
CA ASP A 315 5.06 20.00 7.01
C ASP A 315 5.51 19.10 8.16
N MET A 316 5.51 17.80 7.92
CA MET A 316 5.96 16.78 8.88
C MET A 316 7.09 15.97 8.27
N VAL A 317 8.15 15.76 9.05
CA VAL A 317 9.32 14.99 8.63
C VAL A 317 9.28 13.63 9.28
N MET A 318 9.28 12.58 8.45
CA MET A 318 9.55 11.22 8.87
C MET A 318 11.06 11.06 9.06
N VAL A 319 11.54 11.46 10.24
CA VAL A 319 12.98 11.61 10.52
C VAL A 319 13.70 10.26 10.60
N GLY A 320 12.99 9.20 10.97
CA GLY A 320 13.60 7.90 11.25
C GLY A 320 14.32 7.91 12.60
N LEU A 321 15.66 7.79 12.58
CA LEU A 321 16.45 7.45 13.76
C LEU A 321 17.04 8.68 14.50
N GLN A 322 17.25 9.81 13.80
CA GLN A 322 18.03 10.96 14.30
C GLN A 322 17.18 12.20 14.62
N PHE A 323 16.15 12.03 15.45
CA PHE A 323 15.19 13.11 15.72
C PHE A 323 15.75 14.28 16.54
N GLU A 324 16.71 14.05 17.44
CA GLU A 324 17.32 15.13 18.22
C GLU A 324 18.15 16.09 17.33
N PRO A 325 19.09 15.60 16.49
CA PRO A 325 19.77 16.44 15.49
C PRO A 325 18.80 17.22 14.59
N PHE A 326 17.72 16.58 14.14
CA PHE A 326 16.71 17.26 13.33
C PHE A 326 16.09 18.47 14.05
N ILE A 327 15.69 18.30 15.32
CA ILE A 327 15.09 19.37 16.12
C ILE A 327 16.10 20.50 16.36
N GLU A 328 17.35 20.16 16.67
CA GLU A 328 18.42 21.14 16.92
C GLU A 328 18.75 21.96 15.67
N ASP A 329 18.95 21.30 14.53
CA ASP A 329 19.28 21.94 13.26
C ASP A 329 18.12 22.80 12.75
N LEU A 330 16.88 22.30 12.79
CA LEU A 330 15.72 23.09 12.39
C LEU A 330 15.52 24.31 13.32
N THR A 331 15.76 24.15 14.62
CA THR A 331 15.71 25.27 15.57
C THR A 331 16.75 26.33 15.21
N SER A 332 17.96 25.91 14.86
CA SER A 332 19.06 26.81 14.48
C SER A 332 18.77 27.54 13.16
N LEU A 333 18.23 26.83 12.16
CA LEU A 333 17.82 27.41 10.87
C LEU A 333 16.69 28.44 11.01
N VAL A 334 15.77 28.25 11.97
CA VAL A 334 14.73 29.24 12.26
C VAL A 334 15.30 30.46 12.97
N LYS A 335 16.20 30.25 13.94
CA LYS A 335 16.87 31.35 14.66
C LYS A 335 17.79 32.18 13.76
N SER A 336 18.41 31.57 12.75
CA SER A 336 19.24 32.27 11.76
C SER A 336 18.41 32.99 10.69
N GLY A 337 17.10 32.71 10.59
CA GLY A 337 16.20 33.26 9.57
C GLY A 337 16.27 32.54 8.21
N GLU A 338 17.03 31.45 8.10
CA GLU A 338 17.10 30.64 6.89
C GLU A 338 15.83 29.81 6.63
N VAL A 339 15.09 29.49 7.69
CA VAL A 339 13.71 29.01 7.63
C VAL A 339 12.83 30.03 8.35
N PRO A 340 11.93 30.74 7.64
CA PRO A 340 11.12 31.77 8.28
C PRO A 340 10.10 31.15 9.23
N ILE A 341 9.82 31.81 10.36
CA ILE A 341 8.83 31.32 11.35
C ILE A 341 7.44 31.13 10.73
N SER A 342 7.08 31.90 9.71
CA SER A 342 5.82 31.72 8.97
C SER A 342 5.73 30.38 8.24
N ARG A 343 6.86 29.77 7.85
CA ARG A 343 6.89 28.42 7.26
C ARG A 343 6.61 27.36 8.32
N ILE A 344 7.16 27.54 9.52
CA ILE A 344 6.89 26.69 10.69
C ILE A 344 5.42 26.81 11.08
N ASP A 345 4.87 28.02 11.10
CA ASP A 345 3.47 28.26 11.44
C ASP A 345 2.52 27.59 10.41
N ASP A 346 2.77 27.72 9.10
CA ASP A 346 1.98 27.00 8.07
C ASP A 346 2.04 25.46 8.25
N ALA A 347 3.22 24.91 8.55
CA ALA A 347 3.37 23.48 8.79
C ALA A 347 2.55 23.01 9.99
N VAL A 348 2.66 23.71 11.12
CA VAL A 348 1.98 23.35 12.35
C VAL A 348 0.47 23.57 12.24
N GLU A 349 0.00 24.63 11.58
CA GLU A 349 -1.43 24.84 11.32
C GLU A 349 -2.04 23.63 10.59
N ARG A 350 -1.36 23.11 9.57
CA ARG A 350 -1.82 21.94 8.80
C ARG A 350 -1.86 20.67 9.65
N ILE A 351 -0.83 20.45 10.45
CA ILE A 351 -0.75 19.27 11.33
C ILE A 351 -1.86 19.32 12.39
N LEU A 352 -2.04 20.47 13.05
CA LEU A 352 -3.09 20.67 14.04
C LEU A 352 -4.48 20.54 13.42
N ARG A 353 -4.70 21.08 12.22
CA ARG A 353 -5.97 20.96 11.49
C ARG A 353 -6.36 19.50 11.29
N VAL A 354 -5.43 18.66 10.82
CA VAL A 354 -5.68 17.22 10.65
C VAL A 354 -5.95 16.54 11.99
N LYS A 355 -5.19 16.86 13.06
CA LYS A 355 -5.42 16.28 14.39
C LYS A 355 -6.80 16.63 14.95
N PHE A 356 -7.25 17.87 14.79
CA PHE A 356 -8.60 18.28 15.19
C PHE A 356 -9.67 17.64 14.32
N ALA A 357 -9.49 17.60 12.99
CA ALA A 357 -10.43 16.96 12.07
C ALA A 357 -10.61 15.47 12.36
N ALA A 358 -9.53 14.77 12.76
CA ALA A 358 -9.56 13.37 13.15
C ALA A 358 -10.04 13.12 14.60
N GLY A 359 -10.41 14.18 15.33
CA GLY A 359 -10.95 14.09 16.69
C GLY A 359 -9.94 13.58 17.74
N LEU A 360 -8.62 13.72 17.48
CA LEU A 360 -7.58 13.20 18.39
C LEU A 360 -7.56 13.92 19.74
N PHE A 361 -8.02 15.17 19.80
CA PHE A 361 -8.09 15.92 21.05
C PHE A 361 -9.25 15.42 21.94
N GLU A 362 -10.32 14.94 21.33
CA GLU A 362 -11.49 14.40 22.04
C GLU A 362 -11.29 12.92 22.39
N PHE A 363 -10.67 12.17 21.49
CA PHE A 363 -10.50 10.73 21.60
C PHE A 363 -9.04 10.30 21.37
N PRO A 364 -8.12 10.67 22.27
CA PRO A 364 -6.70 10.40 22.09
C PRO A 364 -6.33 8.91 22.25
N PHE A 365 -7.14 8.13 22.97
CA PHE A 365 -6.86 6.72 23.27
C PHE A 365 -7.60 5.77 22.34
N SER A 366 -7.13 4.52 22.29
CA SER A 366 -7.75 3.43 21.54
C SER A 366 -9.20 3.14 21.98
N ASP A 367 -10.00 2.60 21.07
CA ASP A 367 -11.33 2.06 21.36
C ASP A 367 -11.28 0.53 21.34
N ARG A 368 -11.36 -0.08 22.53
CA ARG A 368 -11.24 -1.53 22.69
C ARG A 368 -12.46 -2.30 22.20
N SER A 369 -13.60 -1.63 21.97
CA SER A 369 -14.79 -2.28 21.42
C SER A 369 -14.59 -2.74 19.96
N LEU A 370 -13.56 -2.24 19.27
CA LEU A 370 -13.23 -2.61 17.90
C LEU A 370 -12.37 -3.88 17.78
N LEU A 371 -11.87 -4.45 18.89
CA LEU A 371 -10.95 -5.59 18.81
C LEU A 371 -11.54 -6.81 18.08
N ASP A 372 -12.85 -7.05 18.21
CA ASP A 372 -13.54 -8.15 17.55
C ASP A 372 -13.73 -7.95 16.04
N THR A 373 -13.46 -6.75 15.50
CA THR A 373 -13.51 -6.50 14.05
C THR A 373 -12.25 -6.99 13.33
N VAL A 374 -11.14 -7.21 14.06
CA VAL A 374 -9.84 -7.57 13.49
C VAL A 374 -9.87 -8.99 12.96
N GLY A 375 -9.64 -9.15 11.66
CA GLY A 375 -9.67 -10.48 11.04
C GLY A 375 -11.05 -11.15 11.12
N CYS A 376 -12.12 -10.37 11.31
CA CYS A 376 -13.47 -10.91 11.46
C CYS A 376 -13.94 -11.56 10.15
N LYS A 377 -14.93 -12.45 10.25
CA LYS A 377 -15.42 -13.20 9.08
C LYS A 377 -15.88 -12.27 7.95
N GLN A 378 -16.56 -11.17 8.28
CA GLN A 378 -17.08 -10.22 7.30
C GLN A 378 -15.96 -9.56 6.49
N HIS A 379 -14.84 -9.19 7.14
CA HIS A 379 -13.69 -8.62 6.45
C HIS A 379 -12.96 -9.67 5.60
N ARG A 380 -12.83 -10.90 6.10
CA ARG A 380 -12.26 -12.02 5.33
C ARG A 380 -13.14 -12.42 4.14
N ASP A 381 -14.46 -12.40 4.28
CA ASP A 381 -15.40 -12.61 3.17
C ASP A 381 -15.26 -11.49 2.12
N LEU A 382 -15.05 -10.24 2.55
CA LEU A 382 -14.75 -9.12 1.64
C LEU A 382 -13.39 -9.31 0.94
N ALA A 383 -12.36 -9.75 1.65
CA ALA A 383 -11.06 -10.06 1.05
C ALA A 383 -11.18 -11.22 0.04
N ARG A 384 -11.91 -12.28 0.37
CA ARG A 384 -12.26 -13.37 -0.56
C ARG A 384 -12.98 -12.86 -1.80
N GLU A 385 -13.94 -11.92 -1.62
CA GLU A 385 -14.62 -11.25 -2.74
C GLU A 385 -13.64 -10.47 -3.62
N ALA A 386 -12.72 -9.73 -3.02
CA ALA A 386 -11.71 -8.97 -3.74
C ALA A 386 -10.74 -9.90 -4.50
N VAL A 387 -10.33 -11.02 -3.87
CA VAL A 387 -9.54 -12.07 -4.52
C VAL A 387 -10.27 -12.57 -5.76
N ARG A 388 -11.49 -13.11 -5.67
CA ARG A 388 -12.18 -13.66 -6.86
C ARG A 388 -12.33 -12.63 -8.00
N LYS A 389 -12.56 -11.35 -7.65
CA LYS A 389 -12.72 -10.26 -8.64
C LYS A 389 -11.40 -9.82 -9.27
N SER A 390 -10.26 -10.04 -8.61
CA SER A 390 -8.95 -9.60 -9.11
C SER A 390 -8.34 -10.58 -10.11
N LEU A 391 -8.76 -11.85 -10.08
CA LEU A 391 -8.17 -12.91 -10.90
C LEU A 391 -8.44 -12.67 -12.39
N VAL A 392 -7.37 -12.68 -13.16
CA VAL A 392 -7.43 -12.55 -14.62
C VAL A 392 -7.14 -13.90 -15.26
N LEU A 393 -8.12 -14.44 -15.96
CA LEU A 393 -7.96 -15.66 -16.74
C LEU A 393 -7.26 -15.32 -18.07
N LEU A 394 -6.02 -15.80 -18.22
CA LEU A 394 -5.18 -15.51 -19.39
C LEU A 394 -5.29 -16.57 -20.49
N LYS A 395 -5.53 -17.82 -20.08
CA LYS A 395 -5.70 -18.95 -20.99
C LYS A 395 -6.69 -19.94 -20.39
N ASN A 396 -7.56 -20.51 -21.21
CA ASN A 396 -8.51 -21.55 -20.79
C ASN A 396 -8.77 -22.59 -21.90
N GLY A 397 -7.91 -23.59 -21.99
CA GLY A 397 -7.91 -24.64 -23.00
C GLY A 397 -6.77 -24.46 -24.02
N LYS A 398 -6.25 -25.59 -24.52
CA LYS A 398 -5.34 -25.61 -25.70
C LYS A 398 -6.11 -25.40 -27.00
N ASP A 399 -7.38 -25.80 -27.01
CA ASP A 399 -8.35 -25.57 -28.07
C ASP A 399 -9.44 -24.64 -27.51
N ILE A 400 -9.70 -23.53 -28.20
CA ILE A 400 -10.67 -22.52 -27.76
C ILE A 400 -12.10 -23.07 -27.68
N SER A 401 -12.40 -24.18 -28.37
CA SER A 401 -13.70 -24.85 -28.31
C SER A 401 -13.86 -25.79 -27.12
N LYS A 402 -12.80 -26.04 -26.35
CA LYS A 402 -12.77 -26.97 -25.21
C LYS A 402 -12.14 -26.30 -23.98
N PRO A 403 -12.94 -25.54 -23.21
CA PRO A 403 -12.44 -24.89 -22.01
C PRO A 403 -11.98 -25.93 -20.98
N PHE A 404 -10.89 -25.62 -20.28
CA PHE A 404 -10.33 -26.48 -19.22
C PHE A 404 -10.95 -26.18 -17.85
N LEU A 405 -11.24 -24.91 -17.58
CA LEU A 405 -11.94 -24.42 -16.41
C LEU A 405 -13.43 -24.20 -16.73
N PRO A 406 -14.35 -24.41 -15.77
CA PRO A 406 -14.07 -24.75 -14.37
C PRO A 406 -13.62 -26.21 -14.16
N LEU A 407 -12.79 -26.43 -13.14
CA LEU A 407 -12.29 -27.76 -12.76
C LEU A 407 -13.41 -28.62 -12.15
N ASP A 408 -13.33 -29.93 -12.37
CA ASP A 408 -14.27 -30.89 -11.79
C ASP A 408 -13.98 -31.12 -10.29
N ARG A 409 -14.92 -30.72 -9.44
CA ARG A 409 -14.87 -30.93 -7.98
C ARG A 409 -14.93 -32.40 -7.58
N LYS A 410 -15.43 -33.27 -8.46
CA LYS A 410 -15.60 -34.71 -8.21
C LYS A 410 -14.47 -35.55 -8.80
N ALA A 411 -13.39 -34.92 -9.27
CA ALA A 411 -12.20 -35.62 -9.69
C ALA A 411 -11.73 -36.57 -8.58
N LYS A 412 -11.42 -37.81 -8.93
CA LYS A 412 -11.03 -38.82 -7.91
C LYS A 412 -9.69 -38.49 -7.28
N ARG A 413 -8.75 -38.00 -8.08
CA ARG A 413 -7.37 -37.74 -7.67
C ARG A 413 -6.79 -36.56 -8.44
N ILE A 414 -6.20 -35.61 -7.71
CA ILE A 414 -5.62 -34.39 -8.27
C ILE A 414 -4.24 -34.12 -7.67
N LEU A 415 -3.40 -33.43 -8.43
CA LEU A 415 -2.09 -32.95 -7.96
C LEU A 415 -2.16 -31.45 -7.67
N VAL A 416 -1.67 -31.03 -6.52
CA VAL A 416 -1.36 -29.63 -6.22
C VAL A 416 0.15 -29.51 -6.06
N ALA A 417 0.77 -28.57 -6.77
CA ALA A 417 2.22 -28.44 -6.81
C ALA A 417 2.68 -26.99 -6.89
N GLY A 418 3.99 -26.79 -6.81
CA GLY A 418 4.63 -25.50 -6.95
C GLY A 418 4.95 -24.83 -5.62
N THR A 419 5.88 -23.88 -5.68
CA THR A 419 6.45 -23.19 -4.52
C THR A 419 5.44 -22.31 -3.78
N HIS A 420 4.35 -21.89 -4.43
CA HIS A 420 3.37 -20.95 -3.89
C HIS A 420 2.06 -21.63 -3.44
N ALA A 421 1.91 -22.93 -3.69
CA ALA A 421 0.64 -23.61 -3.40
C ALA A 421 0.30 -23.70 -1.91
N ASP A 422 1.31 -23.82 -1.02
CA ASP A 422 1.11 -23.90 0.44
C ASP A 422 2.02 -22.92 1.19
N ASP A 423 2.11 -21.69 0.69
CA ASP A 423 2.90 -20.63 1.32
C ASP A 423 2.06 -19.34 1.42
N LEU A 424 1.55 -19.07 2.63
CA LEU A 424 0.69 -17.91 2.89
C LEU A 424 1.45 -16.60 2.71
N GLY A 425 2.72 -16.57 3.07
CA GLY A 425 3.57 -15.39 2.92
C GLY A 425 3.80 -15.03 1.46
N PHE A 426 4.05 -16.02 0.60
CA PHE A 426 4.22 -15.80 -0.83
C PHE A 426 2.95 -15.28 -1.52
N GLN A 427 1.76 -15.79 -1.18
CA GLN A 427 0.51 -15.24 -1.74
C GLN A 427 0.14 -13.85 -1.20
N CYS A 428 0.69 -13.44 -0.05
CA CYS A 428 0.50 -12.09 0.48
C CYS A 428 1.49 -11.07 -0.12
N GLY A 429 2.74 -11.48 -0.37
CA GLY A 429 3.78 -10.63 -0.94
C GLY A 429 4.41 -9.65 0.07
N GLY A 430 4.97 -8.55 -0.44
CA GLY A 430 5.59 -7.49 0.37
C GLY A 430 4.59 -6.81 1.29
N TRP A 431 5.12 -6.02 2.24
CA TRP A 431 4.30 -5.31 3.24
C TRP A 431 3.38 -6.23 4.07
N THR A 432 3.73 -7.50 4.27
CA THR A 432 2.97 -8.41 5.12
C THR A 432 3.86 -8.94 6.23
N LYS A 433 3.50 -8.65 7.50
CA LYS A 433 4.29 -8.92 8.72
C LYS A 433 5.64 -8.20 8.80
N THR A 434 6.45 -8.23 7.75
CA THR A 434 7.73 -7.54 7.63
C THR A 434 7.70 -6.60 6.43
N TRP A 435 8.66 -5.67 6.36
CA TRP A 435 8.77 -4.72 5.23
C TRP A 435 8.75 -5.43 3.86
N TYR A 436 9.67 -6.37 3.66
CA TYR A 436 9.78 -7.11 2.40
C TYR A 436 8.81 -8.29 2.27
N GLY A 437 8.03 -8.59 3.32
CA GLY A 437 7.35 -9.87 3.47
C GLY A 437 8.32 -11.03 3.73
N CYS A 438 7.77 -12.23 3.94
CA CYS A 438 8.55 -13.45 4.13
C CYS A 438 7.71 -14.69 3.79
N SER A 439 8.35 -15.86 3.68
CA SER A 439 7.66 -17.13 3.37
C SER A 439 7.01 -17.76 4.61
N GLY A 440 6.11 -18.71 4.36
CA GLY A 440 5.50 -19.59 5.35
C GLY A 440 4.14 -19.11 5.84
N ARG A 441 3.67 -19.70 6.94
CA ARG A 441 2.39 -19.33 7.58
C ARG A 441 2.61 -18.16 8.55
N ILE A 442 2.73 -16.96 7.97
CA ILE A 442 3.15 -15.75 8.68
C ILE A 442 2.03 -15.04 9.46
N THR A 443 0.77 -15.34 9.15
CA THR A 443 -0.43 -14.80 9.80
C THR A 443 -1.58 -15.82 9.71
N ILE A 444 -2.80 -15.43 10.06
CA ILE A 444 -4.02 -16.23 9.90
C ILE A 444 -4.58 -16.04 8.49
N GLY A 445 -4.71 -17.14 7.74
CA GLY A 445 -5.26 -17.14 6.38
C GLY A 445 -5.34 -18.57 5.82
N THR A 446 -5.83 -18.66 4.58
CA THR A 446 -6.01 -19.92 3.85
C THR A 446 -5.06 -19.94 2.65
N THR A 447 -4.23 -20.97 2.52
CA THR A 447 -3.36 -21.16 1.35
C THR A 447 -4.14 -21.69 0.15
N ILE A 448 -3.56 -21.66 -1.06
CA ILE A 448 -4.17 -22.26 -2.25
C ILE A 448 -4.44 -23.76 -2.02
N LEU A 449 -3.51 -24.49 -1.39
CA LEU A 449 -3.68 -25.90 -1.03
C LEU A 449 -4.84 -26.10 -0.05
N ASP A 450 -4.92 -25.28 1.00
CA ASP A 450 -6.02 -25.33 1.96
C ASP A 450 -7.37 -25.08 1.26
N ALA A 451 -7.42 -24.08 0.37
CA ALA A 451 -8.61 -23.72 -0.38
C ALA A 451 -9.07 -24.83 -1.34
N VAL A 452 -8.14 -25.47 -2.06
CA VAL A 452 -8.43 -26.61 -2.93
C VAL A 452 -9.00 -27.77 -2.11
N LYS A 453 -8.32 -28.17 -1.01
CA LYS A 453 -8.78 -29.26 -0.13
C LYS A 453 -10.18 -28.99 0.44
N ALA A 454 -10.44 -27.76 0.88
CA ALA A 454 -11.75 -27.36 1.38
C ALA A 454 -12.86 -27.44 0.32
N THR A 455 -12.52 -27.21 -0.95
CA THR A 455 -13.51 -27.13 -2.05
C THR A 455 -13.86 -28.50 -2.65
N VAL A 456 -12.88 -29.39 -2.83
CA VAL A 456 -13.11 -30.73 -3.40
C VAL A 456 -13.64 -31.73 -2.36
N GLY A 457 -13.38 -31.49 -1.08
CA GLY A 457 -13.85 -32.34 0.02
C GLY A 457 -13.10 -33.68 0.13
N ALA A 458 -13.61 -34.57 0.98
CA ALA A 458 -12.92 -35.79 1.38
C ALA A 458 -12.96 -36.94 0.35
N GLU A 459 -13.82 -36.85 -0.67
CA GLU A 459 -13.95 -37.89 -1.71
C GLU A 459 -12.87 -37.78 -2.79
N THR A 460 -12.22 -36.62 -2.91
CA THR A 460 -11.11 -36.37 -3.82
C THR A 460 -9.78 -36.54 -3.10
N GLU A 461 -8.92 -37.42 -3.60
CA GLU A 461 -7.55 -37.54 -3.13
C GLU A 461 -6.70 -36.38 -3.66
N VAL A 462 -6.24 -35.50 -2.75
CA VAL A 462 -5.37 -34.38 -3.07
C VAL A 462 -3.92 -34.71 -2.70
N ILE A 463 -3.08 -34.95 -3.71
CA ILE A 463 -1.64 -35.12 -3.54
C ILE A 463 -0.97 -33.75 -3.61
N TYR A 464 -0.13 -33.43 -2.63
CA TYR A 464 0.66 -32.20 -2.62
C TYR A 464 2.15 -32.51 -2.64
N GLU A 465 2.85 -32.00 -3.64
CA GLU A 465 4.31 -31.95 -3.68
C GLU A 465 4.78 -30.60 -4.19
N LYS A 466 5.59 -29.88 -3.38
CA LYS A 466 6.11 -28.57 -3.76
C LYS A 466 6.86 -28.61 -5.11
N VAL A 467 7.70 -29.62 -5.29
CA VAL A 467 8.36 -29.96 -6.55
C VAL A 467 8.09 -31.45 -6.79
N PRO A 468 7.18 -31.79 -7.72
CA PRO A 468 6.78 -33.18 -7.91
C PRO A 468 7.92 -34.08 -8.40
N SER A 469 8.01 -35.29 -7.84
CA SER A 469 8.93 -36.31 -8.35
C SER A 469 8.42 -36.93 -9.66
N LYS A 470 9.34 -37.46 -10.48
CA LYS A 470 8.95 -38.23 -11.69
C LYS A 470 8.10 -39.45 -11.32
N ASP A 471 8.36 -40.07 -10.18
CA ASP A 471 7.59 -41.22 -9.71
C ASP A 471 6.17 -40.80 -9.37
N THR A 472 5.96 -39.66 -8.71
CA THR A 472 4.64 -39.12 -8.42
C THR A 472 3.87 -38.86 -9.71
N ILE A 473 4.48 -38.17 -10.68
CA ILE A 473 3.86 -37.85 -11.98
C ILE A 473 3.52 -39.13 -12.77
N ASN A 474 4.40 -40.13 -12.77
CA ASN A 474 4.23 -41.34 -13.58
C ASN A 474 3.39 -42.43 -12.90
N SER A 475 3.26 -42.42 -11.57
CA SER A 475 2.63 -43.49 -10.80
C SER A 475 1.10 -43.43 -10.78
N SER A 476 0.48 -42.36 -11.29
CA SER A 476 -0.88 -42.01 -10.91
C SER A 476 -1.65 -41.33 -12.05
N GLU A 477 -2.84 -41.86 -12.38
CA GLU A 477 -3.79 -41.18 -13.27
C GLU A 477 -4.43 -39.98 -12.54
N PHE A 478 -3.75 -38.83 -12.55
CA PHE A 478 -4.32 -37.58 -12.06
C PHE A 478 -5.34 -37.03 -13.06
N SER A 479 -6.50 -36.60 -12.59
CA SER A 479 -7.50 -35.95 -13.45
C SER A 479 -7.01 -34.60 -13.96
N PHE A 480 -6.33 -33.84 -13.10
CA PHE A 480 -5.65 -32.59 -13.44
C PHE A 480 -4.63 -32.22 -12.36
N ALA A 481 -3.79 -31.24 -12.65
CA ALA A 481 -2.88 -30.60 -11.73
C ALA A 481 -3.17 -29.09 -11.58
N ILE A 482 -2.95 -28.58 -10.38
CA ILE A 482 -2.91 -27.14 -10.07
C ILE A 482 -1.48 -26.82 -9.66
N VAL A 483 -0.78 -26.01 -10.45
CA VAL A 483 0.61 -25.60 -10.20
C VAL A 483 0.65 -24.11 -9.85
N ALA A 484 0.97 -23.78 -8.60
CA ALA A 484 1.10 -22.40 -8.16
C ALA A 484 2.58 -22.00 -8.02
N VAL A 485 3.02 -21.05 -8.84
CA VAL A 485 4.39 -20.51 -8.86
C VAL A 485 4.35 -18.99 -8.97
N GLY A 486 5.48 -18.32 -8.77
CA GLY A 486 5.45 -16.87 -8.64
C GLY A 486 6.71 -16.23 -8.11
N GLU A 487 6.62 -14.91 -7.88
CA GLU A 487 7.66 -14.11 -7.24
C GLU A 487 7.69 -14.32 -5.71
N PRO A 488 8.87 -14.30 -5.07
CA PRO A 488 8.91 -14.13 -3.62
C PRO A 488 8.37 -12.75 -3.22
N PRO A 489 8.05 -12.53 -1.94
CA PRO A 489 7.80 -11.21 -1.40
C PRO A 489 8.98 -10.26 -1.62
N TYR A 490 8.67 -9.01 -1.99
CA TYR A 490 9.62 -7.91 -2.13
C TYR A 490 8.91 -6.58 -1.87
N ALA A 491 9.68 -5.54 -1.59
CA ALA A 491 9.19 -4.16 -1.53
C ALA A 491 10.29 -3.21 -1.98
N GLU A 492 9.90 -2.10 -2.60
CA GLU A 492 10.79 -1.01 -2.97
C GLU A 492 11.97 -1.48 -3.82
N SER A 493 13.18 -0.96 -3.60
CA SER A 493 14.36 -1.24 -4.42
C SER A 493 14.76 -2.72 -4.45
N LEU A 494 14.39 -3.52 -3.43
CA LEU A 494 14.63 -4.98 -3.45
C LEU A 494 13.78 -5.68 -4.53
N GLY A 495 12.68 -5.07 -4.93
CA GLY A 495 11.80 -5.55 -5.98
C GLY A 495 12.17 -5.09 -7.39
N ASP A 496 13.10 -4.15 -7.56
CA ASP A 496 13.50 -3.71 -8.89
C ASP A 496 14.11 -4.87 -9.66
N ASN A 497 13.55 -5.19 -10.83
CA ASN A 497 13.92 -6.38 -11.58
C ASN A 497 13.86 -6.11 -13.09
N SER A 498 15.02 -6.08 -13.73
CA SER A 498 15.15 -5.86 -15.17
C SER A 498 14.84 -7.09 -16.02
N GLU A 499 14.79 -8.29 -15.44
CA GLU A 499 14.60 -9.55 -16.17
C GLU A 499 13.15 -10.03 -16.19
N LEU A 500 12.38 -9.74 -15.14
CA LEU A 500 10.95 -10.12 -15.01
C LEU A 500 10.66 -11.60 -15.28
N LYS A 501 11.59 -12.50 -14.93
CA LYS A 501 11.42 -13.96 -15.08
C LYS A 501 10.70 -14.56 -13.88
N ILE A 502 9.99 -15.66 -14.10
CA ILE A 502 9.40 -16.47 -13.02
C ILE A 502 10.54 -17.15 -12.23
N PRO A 503 10.71 -16.87 -10.93
CA PRO A 503 11.81 -17.41 -10.15
C PRO A 503 11.53 -18.84 -9.65
N PHE A 504 12.45 -19.37 -8.83
CA PHE A 504 12.36 -20.69 -8.18
C PHE A 504 12.18 -21.87 -9.14
N ASN A 505 12.78 -21.80 -10.33
CA ASN A 505 12.62 -22.78 -11.41
C ASN A 505 11.13 -23.01 -11.75
N GLY A 506 10.28 -22.00 -11.59
CA GLY A 506 8.85 -22.09 -11.86
C GLY A 506 8.52 -22.65 -13.26
N PRO A 507 9.16 -22.18 -14.35
CA PRO A 507 8.93 -22.72 -15.69
C PRO A 507 9.25 -24.22 -15.81
N ASP A 508 10.29 -24.70 -15.11
CA ASP A 508 10.68 -26.11 -15.09
C ASP A 508 9.66 -26.95 -14.32
N ILE A 509 9.19 -26.47 -13.16
CA ILE A 509 8.16 -27.15 -12.37
C ILE A 509 6.87 -27.27 -13.18
N ILE A 510 6.45 -26.19 -13.83
CA ILE A 510 5.26 -26.20 -14.69
C ILE A 510 5.46 -27.19 -15.83
N SER A 511 6.59 -27.12 -16.56
CA SER A 511 6.85 -28.01 -17.69
C SER A 511 6.84 -29.48 -17.28
N LEU A 512 7.51 -29.81 -16.17
CA LEU A 512 7.58 -31.16 -15.63
C LEU A 512 6.20 -31.77 -15.39
N VAL A 513 5.23 -30.98 -14.92
CA VAL A 513 3.86 -31.43 -14.64
C VAL A 513 3.00 -31.42 -15.91
N ALA A 514 3.02 -30.32 -16.66
CA ALA A 514 2.16 -30.09 -17.83
C ALA A 514 2.49 -31.00 -19.03
N GLU A 515 3.66 -31.63 -19.05
CA GLU A 515 4.02 -32.65 -20.04
C GLU A 515 3.21 -33.95 -19.89
N GLN A 516 2.68 -34.24 -18.69
CA GLN A 516 2.03 -35.52 -18.39
C GLN A 516 0.60 -35.37 -17.87
N ILE A 517 0.28 -34.24 -17.22
CA ILE A 517 -1.00 -34.02 -16.54
C ILE A 517 -1.63 -32.73 -17.06
N PRO A 518 -2.94 -32.71 -17.41
CA PRO A 518 -3.64 -31.48 -17.73
C PRO A 518 -3.51 -30.46 -16.60
N THR A 519 -3.01 -29.26 -16.89
CA THR A 519 -2.48 -28.36 -15.87
C THR A 519 -3.10 -26.96 -15.92
N LEU A 520 -3.64 -26.54 -14.78
CA LEU A 520 -3.88 -25.13 -14.44
C LEU A 520 -2.63 -24.55 -13.79
N VAL A 521 -2.11 -23.45 -14.34
CA VAL A 521 -1.10 -22.63 -13.66
C VAL A 521 -1.77 -21.44 -12.98
N ILE A 522 -1.42 -21.25 -11.70
CA ILE A 522 -1.78 -20.05 -10.93
C ILE A 522 -0.49 -19.26 -10.72
N LEU A 523 -0.39 -18.10 -11.36
CA LEU A 523 0.77 -17.23 -11.25
C LEU A 523 0.54 -16.18 -10.15
N ILE A 524 1.37 -16.24 -9.11
CA ILE A 524 1.40 -15.27 -8.01
C ILE A 524 2.51 -14.26 -8.29
N SER A 525 2.17 -13.01 -8.57
CA SER A 525 3.17 -12.00 -8.93
C SER A 525 2.69 -10.59 -8.61
N GLY A 526 3.62 -9.68 -8.34
CA GLY A 526 3.28 -8.27 -8.13
C GLY A 526 3.02 -7.50 -9.43
N ARG A 527 3.22 -8.16 -10.58
CA ARG A 527 3.33 -7.54 -11.91
C ARG A 527 3.32 -8.61 -13.01
N PRO A 528 3.18 -8.23 -14.29
CA PRO A 528 3.44 -9.13 -15.41
C PRO A 528 4.87 -9.69 -15.37
N LEU A 529 5.00 -10.99 -15.64
CA LEU A 529 6.28 -11.69 -15.79
C LEU A 529 6.38 -12.28 -17.20
N LEU A 530 7.60 -12.54 -17.67
CA LEU A 530 7.82 -13.18 -18.95
C LEU A 530 7.21 -14.59 -18.96
N LEU A 531 6.36 -14.84 -19.95
CA LEU A 531 5.73 -16.13 -20.21
C LEU A 531 6.34 -16.70 -21.49
N GLU A 532 7.13 -17.77 -21.35
CA GLU A 532 7.74 -18.42 -22.50
C GLU A 532 6.67 -19.03 -23.41
N PRO A 533 6.73 -18.83 -24.75
CA PRO A 533 5.72 -19.37 -25.67
C PRO A 533 5.54 -20.89 -25.55
N GLN A 534 6.64 -21.61 -25.37
CA GLN A 534 6.65 -23.07 -25.20
C GLN A 534 5.92 -23.50 -23.92
N LEU A 535 6.01 -22.69 -22.86
CA LEU A 535 5.26 -22.93 -21.63
C LEU A 535 3.77 -22.76 -21.86
N LEU A 536 3.38 -21.70 -22.58
CA LEU A 536 1.99 -21.44 -22.94
C LEU A 536 1.41 -22.55 -23.81
N GLU A 537 2.19 -23.21 -24.68
CA GLU A 537 1.73 -24.35 -25.47
C GLU A 537 1.45 -25.60 -24.62
N LYS A 538 2.26 -25.84 -23.57
CA LYS A 538 2.16 -27.02 -22.70
C LYS A 538 0.98 -26.99 -21.73
N ILE A 539 0.66 -25.82 -21.16
CA ILE A 539 -0.37 -25.69 -20.11
C ILE A 539 -1.78 -25.62 -20.69
N ASP A 540 -2.79 -25.99 -19.88
CA ASP A 540 -4.20 -25.96 -20.29
C ASP A 540 -4.86 -24.65 -19.88
N ALA A 541 -4.59 -24.14 -18.68
CA ALA A 541 -5.08 -22.85 -18.23
C ALA A 541 -4.03 -22.03 -17.49
N LEU A 542 -4.17 -20.71 -17.52
CA LEU A 542 -3.31 -19.77 -16.81
C LEU A 542 -4.17 -18.69 -16.15
N VAL A 543 -3.99 -18.52 -14.84
CA VAL A 543 -4.61 -17.45 -14.05
C VAL A 543 -3.52 -16.56 -13.48
N ALA A 544 -3.59 -15.27 -13.76
CA ALA A 544 -2.84 -14.27 -13.02
C ALA A 544 -3.60 -13.95 -11.73
N ALA A 545 -3.03 -14.36 -10.59
CA ALA A 545 -3.63 -14.20 -9.27
C ALA A 545 -3.11 -12.99 -8.49
N TRP A 546 -2.11 -12.30 -9.05
CA TRP A 546 -1.45 -11.17 -8.43
C TRP A 546 -0.85 -11.55 -7.07
N LEU A 547 -1.00 -10.68 -6.07
CA LEU A 547 -0.74 -10.99 -4.65
C LEU A 547 -2.10 -10.97 -3.92
N PRO A 548 -2.80 -12.12 -3.84
CA PRO A 548 -4.20 -12.18 -3.39
C PRO A 548 -4.40 -11.95 -1.88
N GLY A 549 -3.35 -11.96 -1.06
CA GLY A 549 -3.49 -11.79 0.38
C GLY A 549 -3.94 -13.08 1.09
N SER A 550 -4.67 -12.95 2.19
CA SER A 550 -4.89 -14.07 3.13
C SER A 550 -5.99 -15.07 2.73
N GLU A 551 -6.82 -14.77 1.73
CA GLU A 551 -8.08 -15.48 1.49
C GLU A 551 -8.12 -16.24 0.15
N ALA A 552 -7.25 -17.25 0.00
CA ALA A 552 -7.15 -18.04 -1.25
C ALA A 552 -8.41 -18.83 -1.61
N LEU A 553 -9.42 -18.92 -0.73
CA LEU A 553 -10.74 -19.42 -1.10
C LEU A 553 -11.36 -18.64 -2.27
N GLY A 554 -11.00 -17.36 -2.46
CA GLY A 554 -11.46 -16.58 -3.61
C GLY A 554 -10.87 -17.07 -4.94
N ILE A 555 -9.73 -17.78 -4.90
CA ILE A 555 -9.17 -18.47 -6.06
C ILE A 555 -9.99 -19.73 -6.35
N ALA A 556 -10.26 -20.54 -5.33
CA ALA A 556 -11.06 -21.75 -5.47
C ALA A 556 -12.48 -21.45 -6.00
N ASP A 557 -13.10 -20.36 -5.52
CA ASP A 557 -14.41 -19.86 -5.95
C ASP A 557 -14.53 -19.77 -7.47
N VAL A 558 -13.51 -19.20 -8.13
CA VAL A 558 -13.56 -19.06 -9.58
C VAL A 558 -13.14 -20.35 -10.25
N ILE A 559 -11.98 -20.95 -9.93
CA ILE A 559 -11.43 -22.07 -10.72
C ILE A 559 -12.31 -23.32 -10.71
N PHE A 560 -13.16 -23.48 -9.68
CA PHE A 560 -14.15 -24.56 -9.59
C PHE A 560 -15.58 -24.13 -9.95
N GLY A 561 -15.78 -22.91 -10.45
CA GLY A 561 -17.03 -22.46 -11.07
C GLY A 561 -18.15 -22.00 -10.13
N ASP A 562 -17.89 -21.66 -8.86
CA ASP A 562 -18.90 -20.98 -8.02
C ASP A 562 -19.14 -19.54 -8.50
N HIS A 563 -18.12 -18.93 -9.09
CA HIS A 563 -18.14 -17.58 -9.62
C HIS A 563 -17.41 -17.48 -10.96
N ASP A 564 -17.88 -16.57 -11.82
CA ASP A 564 -17.21 -16.25 -13.08
C ASP A 564 -15.95 -15.39 -12.84
N PHE A 565 -14.94 -15.57 -13.69
CA PHE A 565 -13.83 -14.62 -13.81
C PHE A 565 -14.36 -13.25 -14.27
N LYS A 566 -13.90 -12.19 -13.60
CA LYS A 566 -14.24 -10.79 -13.92
C LYS A 566 -13.03 -9.87 -14.06
N GLY A 567 -11.86 -10.32 -13.61
CA GLY A 567 -10.66 -9.49 -13.60
C GLY A 567 -10.20 -9.18 -15.02
N GLN A 568 -9.71 -7.96 -15.19
CA GLN A 568 -9.11 -7.48 -16.43
C GLN A 568 -7.71 -6.93 -16.15
N LEU A 569 -6.74 -7.23 -17.00
CA LEU A 569 -5.36 -6.79 -16.82
C LEU A 569 -5.27 -5.28 -16.58
N PRO A 570 -4.77 -4.81 -15.41
CA PRO A 570 -4.57 -3.40 -15.10
C PRO A 570 -3.21 -2.86 -15.59
N VAL A 571 -2.34 -3.76 -16.06
CA VAL A 571 -1.02 -3.49 -16.63
C VAL A 571 -0.89 -4.36 -17.87
N THR A 572 -0.29 -3.83 -18.93
CA THR A 572 -0.05 -4.55 -20.17
C THR A 572 0.93 -5.70 -19.94
N TRP A 573 0.63 -6.89 -20.47
CA TRP A 573 1.52 -8.04 -20.38
C TRP A 573 2.47 -8.08 -21.57
N ILE A 574 3.75 -7.84 -21.32
CA ILE A 574 4.80 -7.82 -22.34
C ILE A 574 5.17 -9.23 -22.83
N ARG A 575 5.59 -9.34 -24.09
CA ARG A 575 6.23 -10.54 -24.66
C ARG A 575 7.70 -10.63 -24.30
N SER A 576 8.38 -9.48 -24.24
CA SER A 576 9.80 -9.40 -23.91
C SER A 576 10.14 -8.08 -23.22
N VAL A 577 11.21 -8.07 -22.42
CA VAL A 577 11.61 -6.87 -21.64
C VAL A 577 12.07 -5.72 -22.53
N GLU A 578 12.53 -5.99 -23.75
CA GLU A 578 12.94 -4.97 -24.72
C GLU A 578 11.78 -4.07 -25.17
N GLN A 579 10.53 -4.53 -25.02
CA GLN A 579 9.35 -3.69 -25.27
C GLN A 579 9.28 -2.51 -24.29
N LEU A 580 9.84 -2.65 -23.08
CA LEU A 580 9.85 -1.60 -22.05
C LEU A 580 10.91 -0.53 -22.29
N ASP A 581 11.89 -0.79 -23.16
CA ASP A 581 12.92 0.20 -23.51
C ASP A 581 12.49 1.13 -24.65
N GLN A 582 11.29 0.92 -25.21
CA GLN A 582 10.72 1.78 -26.22
C GLN A 582 10.14 3.06 -25.58
N PRO A 583 10.31 4.24 -26.20
CA PRO A 583 9.73 5.47 -25.68
C PRO A 583 8.21 5.36 -25.57
N THR A 584 7.66 5.59 -24.38
CA THR A 584 6.21 5.55 -24.05
C THR A 584 5.34 6.45 -24.93
N ASN A 585 5.92 7.46 -25.58
CA ASN A 585 5.25 8.40 -26.50
C ASN A 585 5.14 7.90 -27.94
N ARG A 586 5.56 6.67 -28.22
CA ARG A 586 5.33 6.00 -29.50
C ARG A 586 4.52 4.73 -29.24
N VAL A 587 3.47 4.52 -30.03
CA VAL A 587 2.77 3.23 -30.10
C VAL A 587 3.86 2.18 -30.31
N SER A 588 4.05 1.29 -29.34
CA SER A 588 5.00 0.19 -29.51
C SER A 588 4.66 -0.52 -30.81
N SER A 589 5.64 -0.65 -31.71
CA SER A 589 5.42 -1.34 -32.99
C SER A 589 5.20 -2.85 -32.81
N GLN A 590 5.33 -3.36 -31.58
CA GLN A 590 5.16 -4.75 -31.23
C GLN A 590 3.93 -4.92 -30.33
N GLU A 591 2.98 -5.75 -30.76
CA GLU A 591 1.80 -6.07 -29.98
C GLU A 591 2.17 -6.75 -28.65
N PRO A 592 1.53 -6.39 -27.53
CA PRO A 592 1.75 -7.06 -26.25
C PRO A 592 1.36 -8.54 -26.32
N LEU A 593 1.78 -9.32 -25.32
CA LEU A 593 1.32 -10.70 -25.18
C LEU A 593 -0.17 -10.72 -24.83
N PHE A 594 -0.56 -9.89 -23.87
CA PHE A 594 -1.94 -9.59 -23.52
C PHE A 594 -2.08 -8.08 -23.30
N PRO A 595 -2.99 -7.39 -24.00
CA PRO A 595 -3.15 -5.95 -23.86
C PRO A 595 -3.78 -5.57 -22.51
N LEU A 596 -3.61 -4.32 -22.10
CA LEU A 596 -4.39 -3.70 -21.03
C LEU A 596 -5.89 -4.00 -21.22
N GLY A 597 -6.58 -4.40 -20.15
CA GLY A 597 -8.01 -4.72 -20.17
C GLY A 597 -8.33 -6.16 -20.62
N PHE A 598 -7.34 -6.95 -21.05
CA PHE A 598 -7.56 -8.35 -21.39
C PHE A 598 -7.96 -9.18 -20.17
N GLY A 599 -8.85 -10.15 -20.37
CA GLY A 599 -9.26 -11.13 -19.37
C GLY A 599 -10.36 -12.01 -19.95
N LEU A 600 -10.15 -13.32 -19.97
CA LEU A 600 -11.15 -14.27 -20.45
C LEU A 600 -12.25 -14.46 -19.40
N THR A 601 -13.42 -14.88 -19.87
CA THR A 601 -14.51 -15.34 -19.00
C THR A 601 -14.81 -16.81 -19.29
N TYR A 602 -15.71 -17.44 -18.52
CA TYR A 602 -16.13 -18.81 -18.82
C TYR A 602 -16.98 -18.97 -20.07
N LYS A 603 -17.57 -17.88 -20.58
CA LYS A 603 -18.45 -17.87 -21.74
C LYS A 603 -17.81 -17.21 -22.93
#